data_AF-A0A443HKR3-F1
#
_entry.id   AF-A0A443HKR3-F1
#
_cell.length_a   1.000
_cell.length_b   1.000
_cell.length_c   1.000
_cell.angle_alpha   90.00
_cell.angle_beta   90.00
_cell.angle_gamma   90.00
#
_symmetry.space_group_name_H-M   'P 1'
#
loop_
_entity.id
_entity.type
_entity.pdbx_description
1 polymer ?
#
loop_
_entity_poly.entity_id
_entity_poly.type
_entity_poly.pdbx_seq_one_letter_code
_entity_poly.pdbx_strand_id
1 'polypeptide(L)'
;MASNNQGGATRLPKNKEEWEKRFPAGSKAKSITEIKTLNSGSSVTEEQFLTFRVLWTTKSCACLYIPKAYERDANAILDRIAPFKSYIEHIKQGNKGVPSYTNGGDKLGVFQMVRYYQLQVQTNLPAQETQDDSMSQNVRFTPVRATPSSSDGSASASALSNMTAACDQTWIDWKPASDEQIVNQALMKLLTALTINIPNVKCEWSIARFLFKHQFKHTTMEARTDGYLRLLQDNGRTVIAIVETKAHVRRDNRVRMQEAAEMLLWILHNHEQDPGIPAKKRYLIAQDRHEIFVVKAEYDLNYIEYLRNKERDTFMRITEFGPFKTDESQHMKKFANFIVALCLQIGE
;
A
#
# COMPACT_ATOMS: atom_id res chain seq x y z
N MET A 1 31.34 15.01 -25.89
CA MET A 1 31.02 13.79 -25.13
C MET A 1 29.74 14.05 -24.37
N ALA A 2 28.61 13.80 -25.01
CA ALA A 2 27.28 14.05 -24.44
C ALA A 2 26.83 12.81 -23.66
N SER A 3 26.49 13.05 -22.39
CA SER A 3 25.95 12.08 -21.45
C SER A 3 24.58 11.58 -21.92
N ASN A 4 24.49 10.27 -22.19
CA ASN A 4 23.23 9.56 -22.34
C ASN A 4 22.56 9.45 -20.96
N ASN A 5 21.57 10.30 -20.70
CA ASN A 5 20.70 10.19 -19.55
C ASN A 5 19.52 9.27 -19.91
N GLN A 6 19.73 7.96 -19.79
CA GLN A 6 18.63 6.99 -19.83
C GLN A 6 17.99 6.94 -18.43
N GLY A 7 16.74 7.41 -18.34
CA GLY A 7 15.93 7.36 -17.13
C GLY A 7 15.60 5.92 -16.71
N GLY A 8 16.52 5.30 -15.97
CA GLY A 8 16.21 4.12 -15.16
C GLY A 8 15.64 4.59 -13.82
N ALA A 9 14.50 4.07 -13.40
CA ALA A 9 13.94 4.36 -12.08
C ALA A 9 14.98 4.05 -10.99
N THR A 10 15.50 5.09 -10.34
CA THR A 10 16.54 4.96 -9.32
C THR A 10 16.00 4.17 -8.13
N ARG A 11 16.40 2.90 -7.98
CA ARG A 11 15.97 1.98 -6.89
C ARG A 11 16.10 2.65 -5.52
N LEU A 12 15.20 2.50 -4.56
CA LEU A 12 15.40 3.07 -3.21
C LEU A 12 16.66 2.50 -2.49
N PRO A 13 17.31 3.28 -1.61
CA PRO A 13 18.51 2.84 -0.88
C PRO A 13 18.19 1.68 0.06
N LYS A 14 19.00 0.62 0.01
CA LYS A 14 18.83 -0.61 0.82
C LYS A 14 19.71 -0.64 2.07
N ASN A 15 20.77 0.14 2.07
CA ASN A 15 21.78 0.22 3.12
C ASN A 15 22.30 1.66 3.25
N LYS A 16 23.06 1.90 4.32
CA LYS A 16 23.59 3.21 4.64
C LYS A 16 24.51 3.75 3.53
N GLU A 17 25.37 2.91 2.96
CA GLU A 17 26.29 3.29 1.89
C GLU A 17 25.55 3.78 0.63
N GLU A 18 24.48 3.08 0.23
CA GLU A 18 23.62 3.49 -0.88
C GLU A 18 22.89 4.80 -0.60
N TRP A 19 22.48 5.02 0.65
CA TRP A 19 21.86 6.28 1.08
C TRP A 19 22.88 7.43 1.06
N GLU A 20 24.08 7.24 1.61
CA GLU A 20 25.15 8.25 1.65
C GLU A 20 25.60 8.67 0.24
N LYS A 21 25.61 7.74 -0.72
CA LYS A 21 25.90 8.05 -2.13
C LYS A 21 24.91 9.04 -2.75
N ARG A 22 23.66 9.07 -2.25
CA ARG A 22 22.61 9.98 -2.73
C ARG A 22 22.41 11.19 -1.84
N PHE A 23 22.85 11.07 -0.59
CA PHE A 23 22.81 12.12 0.42
C PHE A 23 24.22 12.39 0.94
N PRO A 24 25.12 12.91 0.09
CA PRO A 24 26.51 13.13 0.47
C PRO A 24 26.61 14.21 1.56
N ALA A 25 27.60 14.07 2.44
CA ALA A 25 27.92 15.08 3.44
C ALA A 25 28.14 16.45 2.77
N GLY A 26 27.22 17.40 3.02
CA GLY A 26 27.19 18.71 2.36
C GLY A 26 25.95 18.97 1.48
N SER A 27 25.06 18.00 1.29
CA SER A 27 23.75 18.24 0.69
C SER A 27 22.97 19.30 1.48
N LYS A 28 22.34 20.25 0.79
CA LYS A 28 21.53 21.32 1.41
C LYS A 28 20.34 20.78 2.23
N ALA A 29 19.94 19.55 1.98
CA ALA A 29 18.98 18.83 2.80
C ALA A 29 19.60 18.57 4.18
N LYS A 30 19.25 19.46 5.09
CA LYS A 30 19.37 19.24 6.52
C LYS A 30 18.27 18.27 6.97
N SER A 31 18.32 17.79 8.21
CA SER A 31 17.31 16.91 8.83
C SER A 31 15.87 17.23 8.40
N ILE A 32 14.94 16.26 8.42
CA ILE A 32 13.51 16.46 8.07
C ILE A 32 12.90 17.72 8.73
N THR A 33 13.39 18.06 9.93
CA THR A 33 13.01 19.21 10.76
C THR A 33 13.47 20.58 10.22
N GLU A 34 14.42 20.62 9.30
CA GLU A 34 15.00 21.82 8.69
C GLU A 34 14.47 22.09 7.27
N ILE A 35 13.67 21.17 6.71
CA ILE A 35 13.01 21.39 5.43
C ILE A 35 11.95 22.50 5.61
N LYS A 36 12.07 23.56 4.80
CA LYS A 36 11.14 24.71 4.83
C LYS A 36 9.77 24.40 4.23
N THR A 37 9.72 23.47 3.28
CA THR A 37 8.51 23.09 2.54
C THR A 37 8.43 21.57 2.42
N LEU A 38 7.53 20.95 3.18
CA LEU A 38 7.19 19.53 3.03
C LEU A 38 5.92 19.41 2.18
N ASN A 39 5.95 18.49 1.22
CA ASN A 39 4.75 18.10 0.48
C ASN A 39 3.92 17.14 1.35
N SER A 40 2.65 16.91 0.99
CA SER A 40 1.85 15.84 1.59
C SER A 40 2.47 14.47 1.31
N GLY A 41 2.11 13.46 2.12
CA GLY A 41 2.61 12.08 1.95
C GLY A 41 2.44 11.54 0.53
N SER A 42 1.34 11.91 -0.14
CA SER A 42 1.03 11.53 -1.54
C SER A 42 1.94 12.16 -2.61
N SER A 43 2.82 13.11 -2.24
CA SER A 43 3.60 13.91 -3.19
C SER A 43 5.05 14.11 -2.73
N VAL A 44 5.58 13.15 -1.99
CA VAL A 44 6.95 13.14 -1.45
C VAL A 44 7.97 13.16 -2.60
N THR A 45 8.93 14.08 -2.54
CA THR A 45 10.07 14.15 -3.48
C THR A 45 11.22 13.24 -3.03
N GLU A 46 12.16 12.90 -3.93
CA GLU A 46 13.33 12.08 -3.56
C GLU A 46 14.17 12.77 -2.47
N GLU A 47 14.34 14.09 -2.55
CA GLU A 47 15.03 14.87 -1.52
C GLU A 47 14.34 14.74 -0.15
N GLN A 48 13.01 14.89 -0.10
CA GLN A 48 12.24 14.71 1.13
C GLN A 48 12.39 13.27 1.65
N PHE A 49 12.24 12.27 0.78
CA PHE A 49 12.39 10.87 1.15
C PHE A 49 13.77 10.56 1.75
N LEU A 50 14.86 11.11 1.19
CA LEU A 50 16.20 10.89 1.74
C LEU A 50 16.31 11.45 3.16
N THR A 51 15.62 12.54 3.49
CA THR A 51 15.57 13.05 4.88
C THR A 51 14.75 12.18 5.82
N PHE A 52 13.92 11.26 5.31
CA PHE A 52 13.24 10.30 6.18
C PHE A 52 14.22 9.24 6.72
N ARG A 53 15.43 9.13 6.17
CA ARG A 53 16.42 8.09 6.55
C ARG A 53 15.80 6.69 6.56
N VAL A 54 15.19 6.35 5.42
CA VAL A 54 14.55 5.06 5.20
C VAL A 54 15.46 4.15 4.38
N LEU A 55 15.64 2.93 4.85
CA LEU A 55 16.28 1.85 4.10
C LEU A 55 15.20 0.86 3.66
N TRP A 56 15.01 0.73 2.34
CA TRP A 56 13.91 -0.06 1.78
C TRP A 56 14.42 -1.33 1.13
N THR A 57 13.93 -2.49 1.58
CA THR A 57 14.22 -3.79 0.97
C THR A 57 12.95 -4.48 0.50
N THR A 58 13.04 -5.20 -0.61
CA THR A 58 11.95 -6.01 -1.15
C THR A 58 12.30 -7.49 -1.03
N LYS A 59 11.33 -8.30 -0.61
CA LYS A 59 11.46 -9.75 -0.47
C LYS A 59 10.24 -10.43 -1.09
N SER A 60 10.44 -11.65 -1.57
CA SER A 60 9.33 -12.51 -2.01
C SER A 60 8.31 -12.68 -0.88
N CYS A 61 7.04 -12.80 -1.24
CA CYS A 61 5.96 -13.18 -0.33
C CYS A 61 6.28 -14.48 0.45
N ALA A 62 7.06 -15.39 -0.14
CA ALA A 62 7.50 -16.62 0.52
C ALA A 62 8.38 -16.37 1.75
N CYS A 63 9.10 -15.25 1.80
CA CYS A 63 9.97 -14.87 2.91
C CYS A 63 9.22 -14.22 4.08
N LEU A 64 7.91 -13.97 3.96
CA LEU A 64 7.12 -13.44 5.07
C LEU A 64 7.11 -14.46 6.20
N TYR A 65 7.68 -14.07 7.33
CA TYR A 65 7.80 -14.88 8.54
C TYR A 65 6.57 -14.70 9.43
N ILE A 66 6.04 -15.82 9.92
CA ILE A 66 4.97 -15.89 10.90
C ILE A 66 5.52 -16.72 12.06
N PRO A 67 5.45 -16.25 13.33
CA PRO A 67 5.92 -17.06 14.44
C PRO A 67 5.13 -18.36 14.54
N LYS A 68 5.83 -19.50 14.72
CA LYS A 68 5.25 -20.85 14.62
C LYS A 68 4.00 -21.07 15.49
N ALA A 69 3.96 -20.47 16.69
CA ALA A 69 2.79 -20.56 17.57
C ALA A 69 1.54 -19.97 16.89
N TYR A 70 1.60 -18.71 16.45
CA TYR A 70 0.49 -18.07 15.76
C TYR A 70 0.21 -18.66 14.38
N GLU A 71 1.23 -19.14 13.67
CA GLU A 71 1.02 -19.80 12.36
C GLU A 71 0.16 -21.06 12.50
N ARG A 72 0.41 -21.87 13.55
CA ARG A 72 -0.38 -23.06 13.86
C ARG A 72 -1.82 -22.71 14.19
N ASP A 73 -2.02 -21.72 15.06
CA ASP A 73 -3.37 -21.32 15.50
C ASP A 73 -4.16 -20.65 14.37
N ALA A 74 -3.50 -19.81 13.56
CA ALA A 74 -4.09 -19.23 12.37
C ALA A 74 -4.54 -20.29 11.35
N ASN A 75 -3.71 -21.31 11.09
CA ASN A 75 -4.10 -22.43 10.24
C ASN A 75 -5.30 -23.19 10.80
N ALA A 76 -5.32 -23.48 12.11
CA ALA A 76 -6.42 -24.18 12.75
C ALA A 76 -7.75 -23.41 12.66
N ILE A 77 -7.71 -22.08 12.76
CA ILE A 77 -8.88 -21.21 12.56
C ILE A 77 -9.34 -21.25 11.10
N LEU A 78 -8.44 -21.01 10.15
CA LEU A 78 -8.76 -20.99 8.73
C LEU A 78 -9.32 -22.34 8.24
N ASP A 79 -8.82 -23.45 8.77
CA ASP A 79 -9.32 -24.80 8.46
C ASP A 79 -10.74 -25.08 8.99
N ARG A 80 -11.26 -24.28 9.92
CA ARG A 80 -12.65 -24.39 10.40
C ARG A 80 -13.62 -23.55 9.58
N ILE A 81 -13.12 -22.59 8.81
CA ILE A 81 -13.96 -21.70 8.00
C ILE A 81 -14.21 -22.38 6.64
N ALA A 82 -15.28 -23.17 6.55
CA ALA A 82 -15.65 -23.84 5.30
C ALA A 82 -15.73 -22.89 4.08
N PRO A 83 -16.32 -21.67 4.20
CA PRO A 83 -16.29 -20.68 3.12
C PRO A 83 -14.89 -20.28 2.64
N PHE A 84 -13.89 -20.25 3.53
CA PHE A 84 -12.50 -19.92 3.17
C PHE A 84 -11.89 -21.03 2.32
N LYS A 85 -12.16 -22.31 2.65
CA LYS A 85 -11.69 -23.45 1.82
C LYS A 85 -12.30 -23.38 0.42
N SER A 86 -13.60 -23.10 0.32
CA SER A 86 -14.29 -22.93 -0.96
C SER A 86 -13.72 -21.75 -1.75
N TYR A 87 -13.35 -20.65 -1.09
CA TYR A 87 -12.68 -19.50 -1.71
C TYR A 87 -11.30 -19.86 -2.29
N ILE A 88 -10.46 -20.56 -1.52
CA ILE A 88 -9.13 -21.00 -1.99
C ILE A 88 -9.26 -21.97 -3.18
N GLU A 89 -10.21 -22.91 -3.12
CA GLU A 89 -10.47 -23.85 -4.21
C GLU A 89 -11.02 -23.14 -5.46
N HIS A 90 -11.90 -22.15 -5.31
CA HIS A 90 -12.40 -21.33 -6.42
C HIS A 90 -11.27 -20.60 -7.16
N ILE A 91 -10.30 -20.06 -6.42
CA ILE A 91 -9.09 -19.46 -7.01
C ILE A 91 -8.24 -20.52 -7.71
N LYS A 92 -8.01 -21.67 -7.06
CA LYS A 92 -7.19 -22.77 -7.60
C LYS A 92 -7.73 -23.31 -8.92
N GLN A 93 -9.05 -23.34 -9.09
CA GLN A 93 -9.73 -23.74 -10.32
C GLN A 93 -9.66 -22.69 -11.43
N GLY A 94 -9.12 -21.50 -11.15
CA GLY A 94 -9.00 -20.42 -12.13
C GLY A 94 -10.33 -19.74 -12.45
N ASN A 95 -11.35 -19.91 -11.62
CA ASN A 95 -12.70 -19.40 -11.88
C ASN A 95 -12.70 -17.87 -11.99
N LYS A 96 -13.26 -17.37 -13.11
CA LYS A 96 -13.30 -15.94 -13.47
C LYS A 96 -14.65 -15.26 -13.19
N GLY A 97 -15.61 -16.00 -12.66
CA GLY A 97 -16.91 -15.49 -12.26
C GLY A 97 -17.28 -15.96 -10.86
N VAL A 98 -18.15 -15.19 -10.20
CA VAL A 98 -18.75 -15.60 -8.93
C VAL A 98 -20.07 -16.30 -9.23
N PRO A 99 -20.28 -17.55 -8.75
CA PRO A 99 -21.54 -18.26 -8.97
C PRO A 99 -22.69 -17.53 -8.27
N SER A 100 -23.90 -17.64 -8.84
CA SER A 100 -25.13 -17.19 -8.18
C SER A 100 -25.34 -17.96 -6.88
N TYR A 101 -26.14 -17.40 -5.97
CA TYR A 101 -26.45 -18.04 -4.69
C TYR A 101 -26.96 -19.48 -4.86
N THR A 102 -27.87 -19.70 -5.82
CA THR A 102 -28.46 -21.02 -6.11
C THR A 102 -27.52 -22.01 -6.80
N ASN A 103 -26.39 -21.54 -7.37
CA ASN A 103 -25.45 -22.34 -8.15
C ASN A 103 -24.10 -22.50 -7.43
N GLY A 104 -24.12 -22.62 -6.10
CA GLY A 104 -22.90 -22.82 -5.29
C GLY A 104 -22.25 -21.54 -4.78
N GLY A 105 -22.86 -20.36 -4.99
CA GLY A 105 -22.44 -19.10 -4.39
C GLY A 105 -22.59 -19.09 -2.87
N ASP A 106 -23.60 -19.78 -2.35
CA ASP A 106 -23.79 -20.06 -0.92
C ASP A 106 -22.54 -20.67 -0.26
N LYS A 107 -21.80 -21.52 -0.98
CA LYS A 107 -20.58 -22.18 -0.48
C LYS A 107 -19.41 -21.21 -0.26
N LEU A 108 -19.35 -20.11 -1.02
CA LEU A 108 -18.32 -19.08 -0.81
C LEU A 108 -18.61 -18.21 0.41
N GLY A 109 -19.86 -18.20 0.91
CA GLY A 109 -20.28 -17.45 2.09
C GLY A 109 -19.77 -16.01 2.09
N VAL A 110 -19.15 -15.58 3.21
CA VAL A 110 -18.58 -14.22 3.35
C VAL A 110 -17.49 -13.90 2.32
N PHE A 111 -16.86 -14.90 1.70
CA PHE A 111 -15.84 -14.72 0.67
C PHE A 111 -16.42 -14.58 -0.76
N GLN A 112 -17.74 -14.74 -0.94
CA GLN A 112 -18.38 -14.50 -2.24
C GLN A 112 -18.17 -13.04 -2.68
N MET A 113 -18.40 -12.09 -1.78
CA MET A 113 -18.17 -10.66 -2.03
C MET A 113 -16.69 -10.33 -2.18
N VAL A 114 -15.80 -11.00 -1.43
CA VAL A 114 -14.36 -10.85 -1.58
C VAL A 114 -13.94 -11.21 -3.00
N ARG A 115 -14.37 -12.38 -3.48
CA ARG A 115 -14.02 -12.85 -4.82
C ARG A 115 -14.63 -11.97 -5.91
N TYR A 116 -15.85 -11.48 -5.70
CA TYR A 116 -16.52 -10.57 -6.62
C TYR A 116 -15.70 -9.31 -6.88
N TYR A 117 -15.26 -8.61 -5.83
CA TYR A 117 -14.42 -7.41 -5.98
C TYR A 117 -13.02 -7.72 -6.50
N GLN A 118 -12.39 -8.83 -6.09
CA GLN A 118 -11.09 -9.23 -6.65
C GLN A 118 -11.15 -9.46 -8.18
N LEU A 119 -12.23 -10.06 -8.68
CA LEU A 119 -12.44 -10.24 -10.11
C LEU A 119 -12.69 -8.89 -10.81
N GLN A 120 -13.41 -7.96 -10.19
CA GLN A 120 -13.58 -6.62 -10.74
C GLN A 120 -12.26 -5.85 -10.88
N VAL A 121 -11.36 -5.97 -9.90
CA VAL A 121 -10.02 -5.38 -9.98
C VAL A 121 -9.22 -5.90 -11.19
N GLN A 122 -9.47 -7.15 -11.60
CA GLN A 122 -8.81 -7.77 -12.75
C GLN A 122 -9.46 -7.38 -14.08
N THR A 123 -10.77 -7.08 -14.08
CA THR A 123 -11.49 -6.63 -15.27
C THR A 123 -11.21 -5.16 -15.57
N ASN A 124 -10.89 -4.86 -16.82
CA ASN A 124 -10.85 -3.48 -17.30
C ASN A 124 -12.30 -3.02 -17.49
N LEU A 125 -12.92 -2.40 -16.48
CA LEU A 125 -14.14 -1.63 -16.75
C LEU A 125 -13.78 -0.42 -17.63
N PRO A 126 -14.73 0.12 -18.43
CA PRO A 126 -14.43 1.21 -19.36
C PRO A 126 -13.77 2.36 -18.63
N ALA A 127 -12.60 2.79 -19.11
CA ALA A 127 -11.90 3.94 -18.55
C ALA A 127 -12.85 5.15 -18.65
N GLN A 128 -13.23 5.74 -17.52
CA GLN A 128 -13.65 7.13 -17.54
C GLN A 128 -12.37 7.95 -17.77
N GLU A 129 -12.38 8.86 -18.74
CA GLU A 129 -11.29 9.81 -18.96
C GLU A 129 -11.12 10.66 -17.70
N THR A 130 -10.17 10.31 -16.84
CA THR A 130 -9.81 11.11 -15.67
C THR A 130 -8.83 12.19 -16.10
N GLN A 131 -9.32 13.43 -16.24
CA GLN A 131 -8.45 14.60 -16.16
C GLN A 131 -7.96 14.74 -14.72
N ASP A 132 -6.69 14.37 -14.52
CA ASP A 132 -5.79 14.76 -13.44
C ASP A 132 -6.20 14.37 -12.00
N ASP A 133 -5.36 13.55 -11.37
CA ASP A 133 -5.47 13.09 -9.99
C ASP A 133 -5.32 14.27 -9.01
N SER A 134 -6.44 14.87 -8.62
CA SER A 134 -6.49 15.77 -7.48
C SER A 134 -7.88 15.74 -6.88
N MET A 135 -7.99 15.05 -5.73
CA MET A 135 -9.07 15.13 -4.75
C MET A 135 -10.49 14.95 -5.29
N SER A 136 -11.21 13.97 -4.73
CA SER A 136 -12.67 13.87 -4.85
C SER A 136 -13.36 15.17 -4.39
N GLN A 137 -13.56 16.11 -5.30
CA GLN A 137 -14.56 17.16 -5.20
C GLN A 137 -15.72 16.76 -6.10
N ASN A 138 -16.68 16.05 -5.51
CA ASN A 138 -17.98 15.90 -6.12
C ASN A 138 -18.60 17.28 -6.29
N VAL A 139 -19.05 17.56 -7.52
CA VAL A 139 -19.65 18.81 -8.05
C VAL A 139 -18.64 19.86 -8.55
N ARG A 140 -18.30 19.77 -9.84
CA ARG A 140 -17.85 20.92 -10.64
C ARG A 140 -19.09 21.66 -11.18
N PHE A 141 -19.37 22.86 -10.68
CA PHE A 141 -20.24 23.79 -11.39
C PHE A 141 -19.41 24.45 -12.49
N THR A 142 -19.61 24.05 -13.74
CA THR A 142 -19.14 24.83 -14.89
C THR A 142 -20.14 25.97 -15.14
N PRO A 143 -19.74 27.25 -15.03
CA PRO A 143 -20.56 28.33 -15.54
C PRO A 143 -20.61 28.21 -17.06
N VAL A 144 -21.82 28.25 -17.64
CA VAL A 144 -22.00 28.31 -19.10
C VAL A 144 -21.46 29.66 -19.59
N ARG A 145 -20.20 29.68 -20.02
CA ARG A 145 -19.67 30.82 -20.78
C ARG A 145 -20.00 30.57 -22.25
N ALA A 146 -21.06 31.23 -22.72
CA ALA A 146 -21.34 31.34 -24.14
C ALA A 146 -20.22 32.15 -24.80
N THR A 147 -19.47 31.54 -25.73
CA THR A 147 -18.77 32.29 -26.77
C THR A 147 -18.60 31.43 -28.03
N PRO A 148 -18.58 32.05 -29.22
CA PRO A 148 -18.91 31.41 -30.49
C PRO A 148 -17.73 30.73 -31.18
N SER A 149 -18.11 29.93 -32.18
CA SER A 149 -17.33 29.13 -33.12
C SER A 149 -16.16 29.83 -33.83
N SER A 150 -15.05 29.10 -34.05
CA SER A 150 -14.38 29.04 -35.37
C SER A 150 -13.35 27.91 -35.49
N SER A 151 -13.62 27.02 -36.45
CA SER A 151 -12.75 26.37 -37.46
C SER A 151 -11.45 25.63 -37.10
N ASP A 152 -11.51 24.31 -37.33
CA ASP A 152 -10.68 23.46 -38.21
C ASP A 152 -9.18 23.73 -38.45
N GLY A 153 -8.39 22.66 -38.28
CA GLY A 153 -7.02 22.53 -38.79
C GLY A 153 -6.41 21.15 -38.52
N SER A 154 -6.43 20.29 -39.53
CA SER A 154 -5.93 18.89 -39.61
C SER A 154 -4.41 18.74 -39.46
N ALA A 155 -3.93 17.60 -38.92
CA ALA A 155 -2.69 16.97 -39.39
C ALA A 155 -2.60 15.46 -39.03
N SER A 156 -2.54 14.69 -40.12
CA SER A 156 -2.22 13.29 -40.38
C SER A 156 -1.36 12.48 -39.40
N ALA A 157 -1.78 11.22 -39.25
CA ALA A 157 -1.00 10.10 -38.73
C ALA A 157 0.04 9.60 -39.76
N SER A 158 1.24 9.28 -39.28
CA SER A 158 2.18 8.43 -40.00
C SER A 158 2.73 7.35 -39.07
N ALA A 159 2.40 6.11 -39.42
CA ALA A 159 2.98 4.91 -38.86
C ALA A 159 4.40 4.71 -39.40
N LEU A 160 5.32 4.26 -38.55
CA LEU A 160 6.57 3.64 -38.98
C LEU A 160 6.90 2.45 -38.07
N SER A 161 7.40 1.44 -38.74
CA SER A 161 7.28 0.01 -38.48
C SER A 161 8.45 -0.60 -37.72
N ASN A 162 8.12 -1.71 -37.05
CA ASN A 162 8.98 -2.77 -36.52
C ASN A 162 10.33 -2.99 -37.23
N MET A 163 11.40 -3.11 -36.44
CA MET A 163 12.45 -4.13 -36.60
C MET A 163 12.97 -4.60 -35.23
N THR A 164 13.09 -5.92 -35.10
CA THR A 164 13.48 -6.82 -33.98
C THR A 164 14.97 -6.66 -33.58
N ALA A 165 15.58 -7.20 -32.52
CA ALA A 165 15.28 -8.14 -31.42
C ALA A 165 16.35 -7.97 -30.32
N ALA A 166 16.03 -8.15 -29.03
CA ALA A 166 16.87 -8.83 -28.01
C ALA A 166 16.23 -8.81 -26.60
N CYS A 167 16.11 -10.00 -26.01
CA CYS A 167 15.80 -10.34 -24.60
C CYS A 167 14.35 -10.11 -24.11
N ASP A 168 13.54 -11.18 -24.23
CA ASP A 168 12.21 -11.33 -23.65
C ASP A 168 12.22 -11.25 -22.11
N GLN A 169 11.97 -10.05 -21.58
CA GLN A 169 11.05 -9.89 -20.45
C GLN A 169 9.86 -9.13 -21.01
N THR A 170 8.82 -9.86 -21.46
CA THR A 170 7.57 -9.24 -21.88
C THR A 170 6.94 -8.55 -20.67
N TRP A 171 7.17 -7.25 -20.54
CA TRP A 171 6.47 -6.40 -19.58
C TRP A 171 4.99 -6.40 -19.96
N ILE A 172 4.17 -7.18 -19.25
CA ILE A 172 2.73 -7.13 -19.44
C ILE A 172 2.27 -5.76 -18.93
N ASP A 173 1.84 -4.89 -19.85
CA ASP A 173 1.29 -3.58 -19.51
C ASP A 173 -0.12 -3.75 -18.94
N TRP A 174 -0.20 -3.93 -17.62
CA TRP A 174 -1.49 -4.00 -16.93
C TRP A 174 -2.14 -2.63 -16.90
N LYS A 175 -3.31 -2.51 -17.54
CA LYS A 175 -4.16 -1.33 -17.41
C LYS A 175 -4.54 -1.14 -15.93
N PRO A 176 -4.63 0.11 -15.43
CA PRO A 176 -5.17 0.39 -14.11
C PRO A 176 -6.54 -0.28 -13.94
N ALA A 177 -6.85 -0.70 -12.71
CA ALA A 177 -8.23 -0.94 -12.32
C ALA A 177 -9.04 0.34 -12.57
N SER A 178 -10.32 0.20 -12.85
CA SER A 178 -11.14 1.35 -13.25
C SER A 178 -11.31 2.40 -12.16
N ASP A 179 -11.18 2.00 -10.88
CA ASP A 179 -11.29 2.88 -9.73
C ASP A 179 -10.46 2.30 -8.57
N GLU A 180 -9.67 3.15 -7.90
CA GLU A 180 -8.92 2.80 -6.68
C GLU A 180 -9.86 2.31 -5.57
N GLN A 181 -11.09 2.83 -5.52
CA GLN A 181 -12.09 2.41 -4.55
C GLN A 181 -12.51 0.94 -4.70
N ILE A 182 -12.45 0.38 -5.90
CA ILE A 182 -12.69 -1.06 -6.13
C ILE A 182 -11.56 -1.90 -5.53
N VAL A 183 -10.31 -1.43 -5.65
CA VAL A 183 -9.14 -2.07 -5.03
C VAL A 183 -9.25 -2.02 -3.51
N ASN A 184 -9.58 -0.86 -2.95
CA ASN A 184 -9.81 -0.70 -1.51
C ASN A 184 -10.93 -1.63 -1.00
N GLN A 185 -12.08 -1.68 -1.70
CA GLN A 185 -13.16 -2.58 -1.34
C GLN A 185 -12.75 -4.06 -1.41
N ALA A 186 -11.99 -4.47 -2.42
CA ALA A 186 -11.49 -5.83 -2.52
C ALA A 186 -10.60 -6.21 -1.31
N LEU A 187 -9.64 -5.34 -0.97
CA LEU A 187 -8.73 -5.56 0.15
C LEU A 187 -9.47 -5.57 1.49
N MET A 188 -10.28 -4.54 1.75
CA MET A 188 -10.98 -4.40 3.03
C MET A 188 -11.99 -5.53 3.25
N LYS A 189 -12.70 -5.98 2.22
CA LYS A 189 -13.61 -7.13 2.34
C LYS A 189 -12.86 -8.41 2.69
N LEU A 190 -11.69 -8.63 2.08
CA LEU A 190 -10.84 -9.77 2.41
C LEU A 190 -10.37 -9.71 3.87
N LEU A 191 -9.82 -8.57 4.30
CA LEU A 191 -9.31 -8.37 5.66
C LEU A 191 -10.41 -8.57 6.71
N THR A 192 -11.60 -7.99 6.49
CA THR A 192 -12.76 -8.19 7.38
C THR A 192 -13.22 -9.64 7.39
N ALA A 193 -13.35 -10.31 6.22
CA ALA A 193 -13.81 -11.70 6.15
C ALA A 193 -12.86 -12.68 6.86
N LEU A 194 -11.55 -12.43 6.80
CA LEU A 194 -10.53 -13.19 7.52
C LEU A 194 -10.60 -12.99 9.03
N THR A 195 -10.96 -11.77 9.47
CA THR A 195 -10.87 -11.36 10.88
C THR A 195 -12.16 -11.63 11.66
N ILE A 196 -13.34 -11.48 11.03
CA ILE A 196 -14.65 -11.60 11.70
C ILE A 196 -14.92 -13.01 12.27
N ASN A 197 -14.23 -14.03 11.75
CA ASN A 197 -14.37 -15.42 12.16
C ASN A 197 -13.35 -15.84 13.24
N ILE A 198 -12.50 -14.92 13.70
CA ILE A 198 -11.51 -15.19 14.75
C ILE A 198 -12.22 -15.10 16.11
N PRO A 199 -12.26 -16.18 16.91
CA PRO A 199 -12.87 -16.14 18.24
C PRO A 199 -12.18 -15.13 19.15
N ASN A 200 -12.96 -14.33 19.88
CA ASN A 200 -12.47 -13.35 20.86
C ASN A 200 -11.44 -12.34 20.28
N VAL A 201 -11.53 -12.02 18.99
CA VAL A 201 -10.63 -11.08 18.34
C VAL A 201 -10.73 -9.70 18.99
N LYS A 202 -9.58 -9.11 19.33
CA LYS A 202 -9.48 -7.82 20.05
C LYS A 202 -9.34 -6.62 19.12
N CYS A 203 -9.42 -6.83 17.82
CA CYS A 203 -9.17 -5.82 16.80
C CYS A 203 -10.16 -5.92 15.65
N GLU A 204 -10.31 -4.83 14.90
CA GLU A 204 -11.15 -4.80 13.71
C GLU A 204 -10.56 -3.91 12.63
N TRP A 205 -10.85 -4.27 11.37
CA TRP A 205 -10.47 -3.48 10.20
C TRP A 205 -11.53 -2.43 9.91
N SER A 206 -11.07 -1.20 9.68
CA SER A 206 -11.88 -0.03 9.35
C SER A 206 -11.56 0.46 7.94
N ILE A 207 -12.60 0.68 7.14
CA ILE A 207 -12.46 1.37 5.84
C ILE A 207 -12.40 2.89 6.00
N ALA A 208 -12.60 3.41 7.21
CA ALA A 208 -12.44 4.84 7.44
C ALA A 208 -10.98 5.23 7.21
N ARG A 209 -10.78 6.43 6.66
CA ARG A 209 -9.44 7.00 6.52
C ARG A 209 -8.92 7.46 7.88
N PHE A 210 -7.66 7.16 8.19
CA PHE A 210 -6.99 7.73 9.37
C PHE A 210 -6.08 8.86 8.93
N LEU A 211 -6.20 10.03 9.57
CA LEU A 211 -5.35 11.20 9.29
C LEU A 211 -4.20 11.23 10.29
N PHE A 212 -2.98 11.01 9.81
CA PHE A 212 -1.77 11.38 10.56
C PHE A 212 -1.35 12.79 10.17
N LYS A 213 -1.04 13.60 11.19
CA LYS A 213 -0.60 14.98 11.03
C LYS A 213 0.50 15.27 12.04
N HIS A 214 1.59 15.87 11.58
CA HIS A 214 2.66 16.30 12.47
C HIS A 214 3.15 17.69 12.09
N GLN A 215 3.42 18.51 13.12
CA GLN A 215 3.95 19.85 12.97
C GLN A 215 5.48 19.81 13.16
N PHE A 216 6.22 20.02 12.07
CA PHE A 216 7.65 20.28 12.13
C PHE A 216 7.91 21.77 12.40
N LYS A 217 9.17 22.11 12.70
CA LYS A 217 9.60 23.47 13.06
C LYS A 217 9.15 24.55 12.07
N HIS A 218 9.15 24.23 10.77
CA HIS A 218 8.88 25.20 9.71
C HIS A 218 7.64 24.87 8.86
N THR A 219 7.04 23.70 9.04
CA THR A 219 6.01 23.19 8.11
C THR A 219 5.22 22.06 8.76
N THR A 220 4.13 21.67 8.12
CA THR A 220 3.23 20.61 8.57
C THR A 220 3.20 19.54 7.50
N MET A 221 3.19 18.27 7.91
CA MET A 221 3.01 17.16 6.98
C MET A 221 1.80 16.34 7.41
N GLU A 222 1.02 15.91 6.42
CA GLU A 222 -0.18 15.12 6.59
C GLU A 222 -0.14 13.90 5.66
N ALA A 223 -0.66 12.79 6.14
CA ALA A 223 -0.97 11.61 5.34
C ALA A 223 -2.32 11.02 5.77
N ARG A 224 -3.09 10.56 4.79
CA ARG A 224 -4.38 9.91 5.00
C ARG A 224 -4.29 8.50 4.46
N THR A 225 -4.64 7.52 5.28
CA THR A 225 -4.67 6.11 4.88
C THR A 225 -6.00 5.75 4.22
N ASP A 226 -6.04 4.65 3.48
CA ASP A 226 -7.27 4.11 2.87
C ASP A 226 -8.07 3.17 3.79
N GLY A 227 -7.46 2.80 4.90
CA GLY A 227 -8.04 2.00 5.97
C GLY A 227 -7.04 1.77 7.09
N TYR A 228 -7.47 1.08 8.14
CA TYR A 228 -6.61 0.73 9.27
C TYR A 228 -7.18 -0.41 10.11
N LEU A 229 -6.30 -1.12 10.82
CA LEU A 229 -6.64 -2.05 11.88
C LEU A 229 -6.59 -1.31 13.22
N ARG A 230 -7.65 -1.41 14.02
CA ARG A 230 -7.73 -0.77 15.35
C ARG A 230 -7.95 -1.78 16.47
N LEU A 231 -7.50 -1.44 17.67
CA LEU A 231 -7.82 -2.16 18.90
C LEU A 231 -9.26 -1.85 19.33
N LEU A 232 -10.02 -2.87 19.72
CA LEU A 232 -11.40 -2.71 20.21
C LEU A 232 -11.46 -2.22 21.66
N GLN A 233 -10.49 -2.62 22.47
CA GLN A 233 -10.51 -2.43 23.92
C GLN A 233 -10.36 -0.96 24.36
N ASP A 234 -9.81 -0.10 23.50
CA ASP A 234 -9.58 1.31 23.81
C ASP A 234 -10.51 2.27 23.03
N ASN A 235 -11.69 1.76 22.65
CA ASN A 235 -12.66 2.46 21.81
C ASN A 235 -12.09 2.83 20.42
N GLY A 236 -11.16 2.02 19.89
CA GLY A 236 -10.66 2.22 18.53
C GLY A 236 -9.60 3.29 18.39
N ARG A 237 -8.99 3.74 19.49
CA ARG A 237 -7.98 4.81 19.49
C ARG A 237 -6.62 4.31 19.00
N THR A 238 -6.24 3.08 19.34
CA THR A 238 -4.96 2.52 18.93
C THR A 238 -5.05 1.90 17.55
N VAL A 239 -4.32 2.50 16.60
CA VAL A 239 -4.04 1.91 15.30
C VAL A 239 -2.91 0.88 15.42
N ILE A 240 -3.13 -0.32 14.86
CA ILE A 240 -2.21 -1.47 14.91
C ILE A 240 -1.56 -1.73 13.55
N ALA A 241 -2.29 -1.48 12.46
CA ALA A 241 -1.80 -1.56 11.09
C ALA A 241 -2.57 -0.55 10.23
N ILE A 242 -2.00 -0.14 9.11
CA ILE A 242 -2.64 0.76 8.15
C ILE A 242 -2.82 0.09 6.80
N VAL A 243 -3.70 0.64 5.97
CA VAL A 243 -4.02 0.13 4.63
C VAL A 243 -3.82 1.24 3.62
N GLU A 244 -3.22 0.88 2.48
CA GLU A 244 -3.02 1.76 1.33
C GLU A 244 -3.39 1.00 0.05
N THR A 245 -4.08 1.64 -0.89
CA THR A 245 -4.44 0.99 -2.15
C THR A 245 -4.13 1.85 -3.35
N LYS A 246 -3.81 1.19 -4.48
CA LYS A 246 -3.59 1.85 -5.76
C LYS A 246 -4.30 1.11 -6.89
N ALA A 247 -4.91 1.87 -7.80
CA ALA A 247 -5.56 1.32 -8.99
C ALA A 247 -4.57 0.65 -9.97
N HIS A 248 -3.30 1.08 -9.97
CA HIS A 248 -2.27 0.61 -10.89
C HIS A 248 -1.31 -0.37 -10.20
N VAL A 249 -0.61 -1.18 -11.01
CA VAL A 249 0.48 -2.04 -10.54
C VAL A 249 1.69 -1.18 -10.16
N ARG A 250 2.39 -1.53 -9.07
CA ARG A 250 3.61 -0.85 -8.61
C ARG A 250 4.71 -0.89 -9.67
N ARG A 251 5.05 0.26 -10.26
CA ARG A 251 6.13 0.36 -11.28
C ARG A 251 7.31 1.21 -10.83
N ASP A 252 7.06 2.29 -10.10
CA ASP A 252 8.08 3.22 -9.64
C ASP A 252 8.15 3.28 -8.11
N ASN A 253 8.95 4.21 -7.59
CA ASN A 253 9.16 4.37 -6.16
C ASN A 253 8.23 5.39 -5.49
N ARG A 254 7.35 6.08 -6.24
CA ARG A 254 6.46 7.10 -5.67
C ARG A 254 5.54 6.51 -4.61
N VAL A 255 4.96 5.34 -4.89
CA VAL A 255 4.12 4.60 -3.92
C VAL A 255 4.93 4.25 -2.66
N ARG A 256 6.14 3.72 -2.81
CA ARG A 256 7.01 3.36 -1.68
C ARG A 256 7.44 4.58 -0.85
N MET A 257 7.69 5.71 -1.51
CA MET A 257 8.04 6.96 -0.85
C MET A 257 6.85 7.54 -0.08
N GLN A 258 5.64 7.43 -0.63
CA GLN A 258 4.40 7.75 0.08
C GLN A 258 4.20 6.85 1.31
N GLU A 259 4.29 5.53 1.15
CA GLU A 259 4.16 4.56 2.25
C GLU A 259 5.18 4.82 3.38
N ALA A 260 6.40 5.22 3.01
CA ALA A 260 7.41 5.62 3.98
C ALA A 260 7.03 6.88 4.78
N ALA A 261 6.40 7.87 4.13
CA ALA A 261 5.90 9.07 4.81
C ALA A 261 4.74 8.74 5.77
N GLU A 262 3.82 7.86 5.36
CA GLU A 262 2.73 7.39 6.20
C GLU A 262 3.24 6.68 7.47
N MET A 263 4.21 5.78 7.30
CA MET A 263 4.87 5.11 8.43
C MET A 263 5.55 6.10 9.37
N LEU A 264 6.30 7.06 8.82
CA LEU A 264 6.98 8.09 9.61
C LEU A 264 5.99 8.93 10.42
N LEU A 265 4.90 9.39 9.78
CA LEU A 265 3.87 10.19 10.45
C LEU A 265 3.12 9.39 11.52
N TRP A 266 2.86 8.11 11.26
CA TRP A 266 2.26 7.22 12.25
C TRP A 266 3.18 7.03 13.47
N ILE A 267 4.48 6.88 13.27
CA ILE A 267 5.48 6.78 14.36
C ILE A 267 5.44 8.04 15.24
N LEU A 268 5.45 9.22 14.62
CA LEU A 268 5.38 10.50 15.32
C LEU A 268 4.08 10.65 16.10
N HIS A 269 2.95 10.35 15.46
CA HIS A 269 1.63 10.40 16.09
C HIS A 269 1.56 9.52 17.34
N ASN A 270 2.02 8.27 17.27
CA ASN A 270 1.99 7.37 18.42
C ASN A 270 2.86 7.84 19.58
N HIS A 271 4.07 8.34 19.31
CA HIS A 271 4.96 8.80 20.37
C HIS A 271 4.47 10.11 21.01
N GLU A 272 3.69 10.93 20.32
CA GLU A 272 3.01 12.08 20.94
C GLU A 272 1.92 11.66 21.92
N GLN A 273 1.19 10.58 21.60
CA GLN A 273 0.12 10.04 22.44
C GLN A 273 0.65 9.24 23.63
N ASP A 274 1.71 8.44 23.43
CA ASP A 274 2.30 7.60 24.48
C ASP A 274 3.84 7.45 24.29
N PRO A 275 4.65 8.32 24.92
CA PRO A 275 6.11 8.28 24.86
C PRO A 275 6.74 7.04 25.52
N GLY A 276 6.00 6.30 26.35
CA GLY A 276 6.51 5.16 27.12
C GLY A 276 6.49 3.84 26.35
N ILE A 277 5.83 3.79 25.19
CA ILE A 277 5.76 2.58 24.37
C ILE A 277 7.13 2.35 23.71
N PRO A 278 7.79 1.19 23.95
CA PRO A 278 9.06 0.88 23.31
C PRO A 278 8.96 0.98 21.78
N ALA A 279 10.08 1.30 21.12
CA ALA A 279 10.14 1.31 19.66
C ALA A 279 9.68 -0.04 19.11
N LYS A 280 8.63 -0.01 18.29
CA LYS A 280 7.86 -1.17 17.84
C LYS A 280 7.91 -1.30 16.33
N LYS A 281 7.50 -2.46 15.85
CA LYS A 281 7.30 -2.73 14.43
C LYS A 281 5.96 -2.12 13.99
N ARG A 282 5.87 -1.68 12.75
CA ARG A 282 4.64 -1.16 12.12
C ARG A 282 4.33 -1.96 10.87
N TYR A 283 3.06 -2.16 10.59
CA TYR A 283 2.59 -2.89 9.42
C TYR A 283 1.66 -2.02 8.59
N LEU A 284 1.91 -2.02 7.28
CA LEU A 284 1.04 -1.47 6.25
C LEU A 284 0.69 -2.62 5.31
N ILE A 285 -0.60 -2.80 5.05
CA ILE A 285 -1.11 -3.76 4.08
C ILE A 285 -1.46 -2.96 2.83
N ALA A 286 -0.70 -3.17 1.75
CA ALA A 286 -0.93 -2.48 0.49
C ALA A 286 -1.62 -3.40 -0.51
N GLN A 287 -2.44 -2.84 -1.39
CA GLN A 287 -2.87 -3.53 -2.61
C GLN A 287 -2.78 -2.62 -3.82
N ASP A 288 -1.97 -3.05 -4.80
CA ASP A 288 -1.72 -2.34 -6.04
C ASP A 288 -2.32 -3.19 -7.17
N ARG A 289 -3.50 -2.80 -7.64
CA ARG A 289 -4.34 -3.61 -8.53
C ARG A 289 -4.55 -5.02 -7.92
N HIS A 290 -4.03 -6.06 -8.57
CA HIS A 290 -4.26 -7.47 -8.24
C HIS A 290 -3.18 -8.07 -7.33
N GLU A 291 -2.23 -7.24 -6.88
CA GLU A 291 -1.07 -7.60 -6.08
C GLU A 291 -1.17 -6.99 -4.68
N ILE A 292 -1.11 -7.83 -3.66
CA ILE A 292 -1.09 -7.41 -2.25
C ILE A 292 0.36 -7.42 -1.74
N PHE A 293 0.70 -6.48 -0.85
CA PHE A 293 2.00 -6.40 -0.19
C PHE A 293 1.83 -6.26 1.32
N VAL A 294 2.74 -6.88 2.07
CA VAL A 294 2.90 -6.63 3.51
C VAL A 294 4.16 -5.79 3.68
N VAL A 295 4.00 -4.56 4.14
CA VAL A 295 5.10 -3.62 4.36
C VAL A 295 5.34 -3.50 5.86
N LYS A 296 6.53 -3.94 6.28
CA LYS A 296 6.94 -3.95 7.69
C LYS A 296 8.00 -2.89 7.92
N ALA A 297 7.74 -1.93 8.81
CA ALA A 297 8.72 -0.95 9.26
C ALA A 297 9.27 -1.31 10.65
N GLU A 298 10.58 -1.20 10.80
CA GLU A 298 11.31 -1.41 12.05
C GLU A 298 12.19 -0.19 12.34
N TYR A 299 12.15 0.30 13.57
CA TYR A 299 12.89 1.48 14.01
C TYR A 299 13.20 1.36 15.51
N ASP A 300 14.16 2.14 15.98
CA ASP A 300 14.56 2.21 17.38
C ASP A 300 14.22 3.57 18.01
N LEU A 301 14.51 3.74 19.30
CA LEU A 301 14.30 5.02 19.98
C LEU A 301 15.18 6.14 19.40
N ASN A 302 16.38 5.81 18.93
CA ASN A 302 17.25 6.79 18.27
C ASN A 302 16.58 7.39 17.04
N TYR A 303 15.83 6.58 16.27
CA TYR A 303 15.09 7.07 15.10
C TYR A 303 14.00 8.07 15.49
N ILE A 304 13.31 7.86 16.60
CA ILE A 304 12.33 8.83 17.12
C ILE A 304 13.04 10.13 17.53
N GLU A 305 14.18 10.01 18.20
CA GLU A 305 15.01 11.16 18.57
C GLU A 305 15.50 11.94 17.33
N TYR A 306 15.88 11.23 16.26
CA TYR A 306 16.22 11.82 14.97
C TYR A 306 15.08 12.66 14.41
N LEU A 307 13.87 12.09 14.32
CA LEU A 307 12.70 12.82 13.81
C LEU A 307 12.35 14.06 14.66
N ARG A 308 12.83 14.11 15.91
CA ARG A 308 12.66 15.23 16.86
C ARG A 308 13.86 16.18 16.92
N ASN A 309 14.63 16.26 15.84
CA ASN A 309 15.75 17.20 15.69
C ASN A 309 16.96 16.90 16.61
N LYS A 310 17.14 15.65 17.06
CA LYS A 310 18.39 15.24 17.73
C LYS A 310 19.28 14.51 16.73
N GLU A 311 20.57 14.83 16.71
CA GLU A 311 21.51 14.12 15.86
C GLU A 311 21.70 12.67 16.35
N ARG A 312 21.32 11.72 15.50
CA ARG A 312 21.45 10.28 15.71
C ARG A 312 21.82 9.62 14.39
N ASP A 313 22.75 8.67 14.41
CA ASP A 313 23.06 7.82 13.25
C ASP A 313 22.14 6.59 13.27
N THR A 314 20.97 6.72 12.64
CA THR A 314 19.89 5.74 12.70
C THR A 314 19.02 5.83 11.45
N PHE A 315 18.30 4.75 11.17
CA PHE A 315 17.43 4.59 10.02
C PHE A 315 16.19 3.79 10.40
N MET A 316 15.05 4.12 9.78
CA MET A 316 13.92 3.21 9.71
C MET A 316 14.18 2.18 8.61
N ARG A 317 14.03 0.90 8.93
CA ARG A 317 14.17 -0.20 7.98
C ARG A 317 12.79 -0.67 7.54
N ILE A 318 12.50 -0.56 6.26
CA ILE A 318 11.28 -1.08 5.67
C ILE A 318 11.59 -2.35 4.87
N THR A 319 10.83 -3.41 5.15
CA THR A 319 10.81 -4.64 4.36
C THR A 319 9.43 -4.82 3.74
N GLU A 320 9.36 -4.77 2.41
CA GLU A 320 8.19 -5.09 1.61
C GLU A 320 8.21 -6.58 1.26
N PHE A 321 7.13 -7.30 1.60
CA PHE A 321 6.92 -8.70 1.23
C PHE A 321 5.81 -8.79 0.20
N GLY A 322 6.11 -9.33 -0.98
CA GLY A 322 5.13 -9.46 -2.05
C GLY A 322 5.76 -9.77 -3.42
N PRO A 323 4.96 -9.69 -4.48
CA PRO A 323 3.50 -9.56 -4.44
C PRO A 323 2.83 -10.86 -3.97
N PHE A 324 1.72 -10.74 -3.24
CA PHE A 324 0.73 -11.79 -3.04
C PHE A 324 -0.35 -11.62 -4.10
N LYS A 325 -0.39 -12.49 -5.11
CA LYS A 325 -1.35 -12.36 -6.21
C LYS A 325 -2.72 -12.89 -5.82
N THR A 326 -3.75 -12.08 -6.08
CA THR A 326 -5.16 -12.35 -5.73
C THR A 326 -5.80 -13.49 -6.53
N ASP A 327 -5.16 -13.95 -7.60
CA ASP A 327 -5.53 -15.13 -8.38
C ASP A 327 -4.65 -16.36 -8.12
N GLU A 328 -3.72 -16.29 -7.15
CA GLU A 328 -2.91 -17.45 -6.77
C GLU A 328 -3.35 -17.98 -5.39
N SER A 329 -3.91 -19.19 -5.37
CA SER A 329 -4.49 -19.79 -4.17
C SER A 329 -3.49 -19.97 -3.04
N GLN A 330 -2.24 -20.32 -3.35
CA GLN A 330 -1.16 -20.46 -2.36
C GLN A 330 -0.76 -19.10 -1.76
N HIS A 331 -0.72 -18.05 -2.58
CA HIS A 331 -0.48 -16.69 -2.09
C HIS A 331 -1.60 -16.25 -1.15
N MET A 332 -2.86 -16.45 -1.53
CA MET A 332 -3.99 -16.07 -0.69
C MET A 332 -4.06 -16.86 0.61
N LYS A 333 -3.70 -18.15 0.59
CA LYS A 333 -3.59 -18.95 1.82
C LYS A 333 -2.50 -18.42 2.76
N LYS A 334 -1.31 -18.11 2.22
CA LYS A 334 -0.20 -17.57 3.03
C LYS A 334 -0.53 -16.19 3.60
N PHE A 335 -1.12 -15.31 2.78
CA PHE A 335 -1.55 -13.99 3.22
C PHE A 335 -2.63 -14.09 4.31
N ALA A 336 -3.63 -14.95 4.13
CA ALA A 336 -4.66 -15.19 5.13
C ALA A 336 -4.08 -15.66 6.47
N ASN A 337 -3.12 -16.60 6.44
CA ASN A 337 -2.45 -17.06 7.65
C ASN A 337 -1.75 -15.89 8.38
N PHE A 338 -1.03 -15.04 7.64
CA PHE A 338 -0.37 -13.87 8.22
C PHE A 338 -1.36 -12.89 8.86
N ILE A 339 -2.46 -12.55 8.18
CA ILE A 339 -3.46 -11.62 8.72
C ILE A 339 -4.11 -12.17 9.99
N VAL A 340 -4.50 -13.46 10.00
CA VAL A 340 -5.07 -14.09 11.19
C VAL A 340 -4.05 -14.12 12.33
N ALA A 341 -2.80 -14.51 12.05
CA ALA A 341 -1.72 -14.53 13.03
C ALA A 341 -1.40 -13.14 13.59
N LEU A 342 -1.44 -12.09 12.76
CA LEU A 342 -1.29 -10.70 13.18
C LEU A 342 -2.41 -10.29 14.13
N CYS A 343 -3.66 -10.69 13.85
CA CYS A 343 -4.80 -10.38 14.72
C CYS A 343 -4.73 -11.13 16.06
N LEU A 344 -4.25 -12.38 16.07
CA LEU A 344 -4.08 -13.17 17.29
C LEU A 344 -3.00 -12.60 18.23
N GLN A 345 -1.96 -11.97 17.68
CA GLN A 345 -0.89 -11.32 18.46
C GLN A 345 -1.37 -10.09 19.25
N ILE A 346 -2.55 -9.55 18.93
CA ILE A 346 -3.02 -8.30 19.52
C ILE A 346 -3.62 -8.57 20.90
N GLY A 347 -3.00 -7.99 21.93
CA GLY A 347 -3.49 -8.06 23.31
C GLY A 347 -3.04 -9.30 24.08
N GLU A 348 -2.02 -10.00 23.60
CA GLU A 348 -1.19 -10.90 24.42
C GLU A 348 -0.07 -10.15 25.16
#